data_AF-A0A838W3Z4-F1
#
_entry.id   AF-A0A838W3Z4-F1
#
_cell.length_a   1.000
_cell.length_b   1.000
_cell.length_c   1.000
_cell.angle_alpha   90.00
_cell.angle_beta   90.00
_cell.angle_gamma   90.00
#
_symmetry.space_group_name_H-M   'P 1'
#
loop_
_entity.id
_entity.type
_entity.pdbx_description
1 polymer ?
#
loop_
_entity_poly.entity_id
_entity_poly.type
_entity_poly.pdbx_seq_one_letter_code
_entity_poly.pdbx_strand_id
1 'polypeptide(L)'
;MLPSKKEKEKLVVKIAKEDKTTRVIAKGLHMCLKFIGQILNKVTGDNEDEREQKLESKSDYAKAFQTFQNERPLTEVAIELDIESPTVICYYGYYLKLVNLGRLVTTYEELKDDLPLFLRLYGSKKRGIE
;
A
#
# COMPACT_ATOMS: atom_id res chain seq x y z
N MET A 1 -5.40 -15.18 -41.50
CA MET A 1 -5.15 -15.70 -40.14
C MET A 1 -5.34 -14.57 -39.16
N LEU A 2 -6.19 -14.73 -38.15
CA LEU A 2 -6.37 -13.74 -37.08
C LEU A 2 -5.15 -13.82 -36.14
N PRO A 3 -4.44 -12.71 -35.88
CA PRO A 3 -3.28 -12.75 -35.00
C PRO A 3 -3.68 -13.22 -33.61
N SER A 4 -2.86 -14.11 -33.05
CA SER A 4 -3.02 -14.66 -31.72
C SER A 4 -2.96 -13.54 -30.68
N LYS A 5 -3.67 -13.70 -29.56
CA LYS A 5 -3.68 -12.72 -28.45
C LYS A 5 -2.25 -12.33 -28.01
N LYS A 6 -1.32 -13.29 -28.02
CA LYS A 6 0.10 -13.07 -27.67
C LYS A 6 0.86 -12.24 -28.70
N GLU A 7 0.50 -12.33 -29.98
CA GLU A 7 1.15 -11.56 -31.05
C GLU A 7 0.72 -10.10 -31.00
N LYS A 8 -0.57 -9.87 -30.72
CA LYS A 8 -1.15 -8.54 -30.48
C LYS A 8 -0.48 -7.84 -29.30
N GLU A 9 -0.24 -8.56 -28.21
CA GLU A 9 0.46 -8.05 -27.02
C GLU A 9 1.89 -7.61 -27.35
N LYS A 10 2.66 -8.42 -28.09
CA LYS A 10 4.03 -8.07 -28.52
C LYS A 10 4.08 -6.84 -29.42
N LEU A 11 3.10 -6.67 -30.30
CA LEU A 11 2.98 -5.51 -31.19
C LEU A 11 2.71 -4.22 -30.41
N VAL A 12 1.78 -4.26 -29.43
CA VAL A 12 1.50 -3.11 -28.57
C VAL A 12 2.75 -2.68 -27.80
N VAL A 13 3.51 -3.63 -27.23
CA VAL A 13 4.75 -3.32 -26.49
C VAL A 13 5.83 -2.72 -27.39
N LYS A 14 6.00 -3.22 -28.62
CA LYS A 14 6.95 -2.64 -29.58
C LYS A 14 6.61 -1.20 -29.94
N ILE A 15 5.34 -0.94 -30.27
CA ILE A 15 4.89 0.39 -30.69
C ILE A 15 4.93 1.38 -29.52
N ALA A 16 4.68 0.91 -28.29
CA ALA A 16 4.78 1.73 -27.09
C ALA A 16 6.23 2.12 -26.74
N LYS A 17 7.23 1.29 -27.08
CA LYS A 17 8.66 1.64 -26.94
C LYS A 17 9.12 2.73 -27.92
N GLU A 18 8.31 3.07 -28.91
CA GLU A 18 8.56 4.13 -29.88
C GLU A 18 7.90 5.48 -29.47
N ASP A 19 7.61 5.68 -28.17
CA ASP A 19 6.95 6.88 -27.59
C ASP A 19 5.58 7.25 -28.21
N LYS A 20 4.90 6.29 -28.84
CA LYS A 20 3.58 6.53 -29.41
C LYS A 20 2.50 6.48 -28.33
N THR A 21 1.65 7.51 -28.31
CA THR A 21 0.51 7.57 -27.40
C THR A 21 -0.50 6.45 -27.67
N THR A 22 -1.16 5.98 -26.60
CA THR A 22 -2.16 4.90 -26.63
C THR A 22 -3.27 5.12 -27.67
N ARG A 23 -3.61 6.38 -27.96
CA ARG A 23 -4.60 6.77 -28.99
C ARG A 23 -4.12 6.50 -30.42
N VAL A 24 -2.82 6.65 -30.68
CA VAL A 24 -2.20 6.33 -31.99
C VAL A 24 -2.11 4.82 -32.16
N ILE A 25 -1.77 4.09 -31.09
CA ILE A 25 -1.74 2.61 -31.08
C ILE A 25 -3.13 2.05 -31.38
N ALA A 26 -4.19 2.61 -30.76
CA ALA A 26 -5.56 2.19 -30.99
C ALA A 26 -6.01 2.37 -32.44
N LYS A 27 -5.65 3.50 -33.08
CA LYS A 27 -5.94 3.76 -34.49
C LYS A 27 -5.17 2.81 -35.43
N GLY A 28 -3.90 2.53 -35.13
CA GLY A 28 -3.06 1.68 -35.99
C GLY A 28 -3.37 0.18 -35.87
N LEU A 29 -3.76 -0.30 -34.68
CA LEU A 29 -4.02 -1.71 -34.43
C LEU A 29 -5.52 -2.07 -34.39
N HIS A 30 -6.41 -1.08 -34.54
CA HIS A 30 -7.87 -1.23 -34.38
C HIS A 30 -8.24 -1.94 -33.06
N MET A 31 -7.55 -1.59 -31.98
CA MET A 31 -7.77 -2.15 -30.64
C MET A 31 -8.43 -1.14 -29.73
N CYS A 32 -9.24 -1.62 -28.79
CA CYS A 32 -9.82 -0.75 -27.78
C CYS A 32 -8.74 -0.25 -26.81
N LEU A 33 -8.87 1.01 -26.39
CA LEU A 33 -7.95 1.66 -25.46
C LEU A 33 -7.79 0.85 -24.16
N LYS A 34 -8.88 0.24 -23.68
CA LYS A 34 -8.89 -0.61 -22.49
C LYS A 34 -7.98 -1.84 -22.62
N PHE A 35 -7.96 -2.48 -23.79
CA PHE A 35 -7.09 -3.64 -24.02
C PHE A 35 -5.62 -3.24 -24.13
N ILE A 36 -5.33 -2.11 -24.79
CA ILE A 36 -3.98 -1.54 -24.87
C ILE A 36 -3.47 -1.19 -23.46
N GLY A 37 -4.29 -0.51 -22.65
CA GLY A 37 -3.97 -0.19 -21.26
C GLY A 37 -3.65 -1.43 -20.43
N GLN A 38 -4.47 -2.47 -20.50
CA GLN A 38 -4.19 -3.73 -19.78
C GLN A 38 -2.85 -4.38 -20.18
N ILE A 39 -2.43 -4.24 -21.44
CA ILE A 39 -1.17 -4.78 -21.93
C ILE A 39 0.01 -3.95 -21.42
N LEU A 40 -0.10 -2.63 -21.47
CA LEU A 40 0.91 -1.72 -20.95
C LEU A 40 1.05 -1.88 -19.44
N ASN A 41 -0.06 -1.97 -18.69
CA ASN A 41 -0.05 -2.18 -17.24
C ASN A 41 0.65 -3.49 -16.85
N LYS A 42 0.49 -4.55 -17.64
CA LYS A 42 1.18 -5.84 -17.43
C LYS A 42 2.69 -5.77 -17.68
N VAL A 43 3.16 -4.80 -18.47
CA VAL A 43 4.55 -4.71 -18.94
C VAL A 43 5.32 -3.63 -18.17
N THR A 44 4.66 -2.54 -17.81
CA THR A 44 5.24 -1.40 -17.09
C THR A 44 5.14 -1.55 -15.57
N GLY A 45 4.29 -2.45 -15.06
CA GLY A 45 4.36 -2.93 -13.68
C GLY A 45 3.87 -1.97 -12.59
N ASP A 46 3.65 -0.68 -12.86
CA ASP A 46 3.01 0.22 -11.91
C ASP A 46 2.48 1.45 -12.63
N ASN A 47 1.17 1.72 -12.50
CA ASN A 47 0.59 3.00 -12.89
C ASN A 47 0.51 3.86 -11.64
N GLU A 48 1.47 4.77 -11.48
CA GLU A 48 1.43 5.84 -10.49
C GLU A 48 0.13 6.64 -10.65
N ASP A 49 -0.33 6.89 -11.88
CA ASP A 49 -1.56 7.64 -12.19
C ASP A 49 -2.87 7.00 -11.63
N GLU A 50 -2.98 5.66 -11.62
CA GLU A 50 -4.16 4.98 -11.04
C GLU A 50 -4.07 4.88 -9.51
N ARG A 51 -2.86 4.86 -8.95
CA ARG A 51 -2.64 4.94 -7.50
C ARG A 51 -2.95 6.34 -6.99
N GLU A 52 -2.53 7.38 -7.70
CA GLU A 52 -2.82 8.78 -7.39
C GLU A 52 -4.32 9.07 -7.44
N GLN A 53 -5.04 8.65 -8.49
CA GLN A 53 -6.51 8.81 -8.54
C GLN A 53 -7.24 8.04 -7.42
N LYS A 54 -6.74 6.86 -7.03
CA LYS A 54 -7.29 6.14 -5.87
C LYS A 54 -6.92 6.80 -4.54
N LEU A 55 -5.76 7.44 -4.45
CA LEU A 55 -5.32 8.20 -3.27
C LEU A 55 -6.16 9.46 -3.11
N GLU A 56 -6.50 10.18 -4.18
CA GLU A 56 -7.38 11.35 -4.11
C GLU A 56 -8.77 10.99 -3.55
N SER A 57 -9.30 9.81 -3.85
CA SER A 57 -10.61 9.35 -3.35
C SER A 57 -10.61 8.80 -1.92
N LYS A 58 -9.44 8.59 -1.30
CA LYS A 58 -9.34 8.02 0.06
C LYS A 58 -9.53 9.10 1.12
N SER A 59 -10.02 8.71 2.29
CA SER A 59 -10.01 9.59 3.46
C SER A 59 -8.59 9.83 3.94
N ASP A 60 -8.35 10.95 4.63
CA ASP A 60 -7.03 11.31 5.15
C ASP A 60 -6.48 10.24 6.11
N TYR A 61 -7.37 9.57 6.84
CA TYR A 61 -7.03 8.39 7.63
C TYR A 61 -6.41 7.26 6.78
N ALA A 62 -7.04 6.91 5.67
CA ALA A 62 -6.54 5.84 4.79
C ALA A 62 -5.26 6.27 4.04
N LYS A 63 -5.13 7.56 3.71
CA LYS A 63 -3.89 8.10 3.13
C LYS A 63 -2.74 8.02 4.14
N ALA A 64 -2.95 8.49 5.37
CA ALA A 64 -1.95 8.43 6.44
C ALA A 64 -1.46 7.00 6.68
N PHE A 65 -2.38 6.04 6.72
CA PHE A 65 -2.05 4.61 6.87
C PHE A 65 -1.17 4.07 5.74
N GLN A 66 -1.47 4.46 4.51
CA GLN A 66 -0.65 4.07 3.35
C GLN A 66 0.74 4.71 3.43
N THR A 67 0.85 5.95 3.89
CA THR A 67 2.13 6.64 4.09
C THR A 67 2.95 5.99 5.20
N PHE A 68 2.33 5.58 6.32
CA PHE A 68 2.99 4.83 7.39
C PHE A 68 3.48 3.45 6.94
N GLN A 69 2.74 2.77 6.05
CA GLN A 69 3.15 1.50 5.45
C GLN A 69 4.42 1.63 4.61
N ASN A 70 4.64 2.80 4.02
CA ASN A 70 5.85 3.14 3.25
C ASN A 70 7.00 3.67 4.12
N GLU A 71 6.91 3.51 5.46
CA GLU A 71 7.93 3.92 6.44
C GLU A 71 8.31 5.42 6.41
N ARG A 72 7.44 6.27 5.87
CA ARG A 72 7.67 7.71 5.83
C ARG A 72 7.48 8.35 7.22
N PRO A 73 8.23 9.44 7.51
CA PRO A 73 8.17 10.11 8.81
C PRO A 73 6.82 10.79 9.07
N LEU A 74 6.39 10.80 10.34
CA LEU A 74 5.12 11.41 10.77
C LEU A 74 5.01 12.90 10.42
N THR A 75 6.15 13.60 10.40
CA THR A 75 6.21 15.01 10.03
C THR A 75 5.82 15.24 8.57
N GLU A 76 6.19 14.33 7.67
CA GLU A 76 5.84 14.41 6.25
C GLU A 76 4.34 14.13 6.07
N VAL A 77 3.78 13.19 6.82
CA VAL A 77 2.33 12.94 6.83
C VAL A 77 1.53 14.16 7.28
N ALA A 78 2.00 14.88 8.30
CA ALA A 78 1.36 16.10 8.77
C ALA A 78 1.36 17.20 7.69
N ILE A 79 2.47 17.34 6.95
CA ILE A 79 2.65 18.34 5.89
C ILE A 79 1.85 17.97 4.65
N GLU A 80 1.93 16.72 4.19
CA GLU A 80 1.29 16.25 2.95
C GLU A 80 -0.24 16.20 3.07
N LEU A 81 -0.76 15.81 4.23
CA LEU A 81 -2.19 15.65 4.47
C LEU A 81 -2.84 16.85 5.16
N ASP A 82 -2.07 17.88 5.50
CA ASP A 82 -2.54 19.09 6.18
C ASP A 82 -3.37 18.79 7.44
N ILE A 83 -2.89 17.84 8.26
CA ILE A 83 -3.55 17.40 9.49
C ILE A 83 -2.69 17.73 10.71
N GLU A 84 -3.35 18.12 11.80
CA GLU A 84 -2.68 18.49 13.04
C GLU A 84 -1.86 17.32 13.63
N SER A 85 -0.71 17.65 14.21
CA SER A 85 0.20 16.67 14.83
C SER A 85 -0.48 15.70 15.82
N PRO A 86 -1.39 16.13 16.72
CA PRO A 86 -2.09 15.21 17.61
C PRO A 86 -2.91 14.14 16.85
N THR A 87 -3.52 14.52 15.72
CA THR A 87 -4.30 13.62 14.86
C THR A 87 -3.39 12.61 14.18
N VAL A 88 -2.25 13.05 13.64
CA VAL A 88 -1.23 12.16 13.03
C VAL A 88 -0.73 11.14 14.03
N ILE A 89 -0.40 11.57 15.26
CA ILE A 89 0.05 10.69 16.34
C ILE A 89 -1.03 9.66 16.69
N CYS A 90 -2.30 10.09 16.75
CA CYS A 90 -3.43 9.21 17.00
C CYS A 90 -3.57 8.14 15.89
N TYR A 91 -3.51 8.55 14.62
CA TYR A 91 -3.58 7.65 13.47
C TYR A 91 -2.41 6.67 13.45
N TYR A 92 -1.20 7.14 13.73
CA TYR A 92 -0.03 6.28 13.83
C TYR A 92 -0.15 5.27 14.97
N GLY A 93 -0.72 5.68 16.11
CA GLY A 93 -1.05 4.76 17.20
C GLY A 93 -2.04 3.66 16.78
N TYR A 94 -3.07 4.00 15.99
CA TYR A 94 -3.98 3.01 15.42
C TYR A 94 -3.32 2.13 14.35
N TYR A 95 -2.42 2.70 13.55
CA TYR A 95 -1.64 1.95 12.57
C TYR A 95 -0.73 0.93 13.25
N LEU A 96 0.08 1.37 14.21
CA LEU A 96 0.91 0.49 15.03
C LEU A 96 0.07 -0.55 15.73
N LYS A 97 -1.11 -0.20 16.24
CA LYS A 97 -2.07 -1.16 16.74
C LYS A 97 -2.42 -2.16 15.64
N LEU A 98 -2.90 -1.77 14.48
CA LEU A 98 -3.29 -2.72 13.43
C LEU A 98 -2.11 -3.59 12.93
N VAL A 99 -0.90 -3.04 12.92
CA VAL A 99 0.33 -3.75 12.53
C VAL A 99 0.87 -4.67 13.63
N ASN A 100 0.83 -4.26 14.91
CA ASN A 100 1.33 -5.03 16.06
C ASN A 100 0.25 -5.82 16.83
N LEU A 101 -1.04 -5.62 16.56
CA LEU A 101 -2.13 -6.25 17.31
C LEU A 101 -2.35 -7.70 16.90
N GLY A 102 -1.86 -8.17 15.76
CA GLY A 102 -1.91 -9.61 15.48
C GLY A 102 -1.21 -10.41 16.57
N ARG A 103 0.08 -10.13 16.79
CA ARG A 103 0.88 -10.80 17.82
C ARG A 103 0.48 -10.40 19.24
N LEU A 104 0.24 -9.13 19.52
CA LEU A 104 -0.14 -8.71 20.87
C LEU A 104 -1.50 -9.28 21.29
N VAL A 105 -2.50 -9.34 20.40
CA VAL A 105 -3.79 -9.97 20.69
C VAL A 105 -3.62 -11.47 20.84
N THR A 106 -2.87 -12.14 19.97
CA THR A 106 -2.56 -13.57 20.15
C THR A 106 -1.86 -13.84 21.49
N THR A 107 -0.80 -13.09 21.80
CA THR A 107 -0.06 -13.22 23.06
C THR A 107 -0.95 -12.90 24.26
N TYR A 108 -1.79 -11.87 24.19
CA TYR A 108 -2.73 -11.55 25.27
C TYR A 108 -3.79 -12.65 25.45
N GLU A 109 -4.38 -13.17 24.38
CA GLU A 109 -5.36 -14.28 24.44
C GLU A 109 -4.73 -15.56 24.97
N GLU A 110 -3.48 -15.86 24.62
CA GLU A 110 -2.71 -17.00 25.15
C GLU A 110 -2.37 -16.84 26.64
N LEU A 111 -2.11 -15.61 27.09
CA LEU A 111 -1.67 -15.33 28.46
C LEU A 111 -2.79 -14.86 29.40
N LYS A 112 -4.01 -14.57 28.93
CA LYS A 112 -5.03 -13.87 29.75
C LYS A 112 -5.38 -14.59 31.05
N ASP A 113 -5.44 -15.92 31.04
CA ASP A 113 -5.78 -16.73 32.21
C ASP A 113 -4.62 -16.78 33.22
N ASP A 114 -3.38 -16.71 32.73
CA ASP A 114 -2.14 -16.72 33.53
C ASP A 114 -1.48 -15.34 33.67
N LEU A 115 -2.16 -14.28 33.23
CA LEU A 115 -1.62 -12.92 33.15
C LEU A 115 -1.12 -12.41 34.52
N PRO A 116 -1.82 -12.66 35.65
CA PRO A 116 -1.31 -12.27 36.97
C PRO A 116 0.02 -12.95 37.33
N LEU A 117 0.21 -14.22 36.96
CA LEU A 117 1.44 -14.97 37.20
C LEU A 117 2.59 -14.45 36.33
N PHE A 118 2.32 -14.19 35.05
CA PHE A 118 3.28 -13.60 34.12
C PHE A 118 3.76 -12.22 34.59
N LEU A 119 2.84 -11.34 34.99
CA LEU A 119 3.19 -10.01 35.51
C LEU A 119 4.00 -10.08 36.79
N ARG A 120 3.70 -11.04 37.67
CA ARG A 120 4.45 -11.28 38.90
C ARG A 120 5.88 -11.75 38.62
N LEU A 121 6.06 -12.65 37.66
CA LEU A 121 7.36 -13.12 37.16
C LEU A 121 8.18 -12.01 36.50
N TYR A 122 7.54 -11.21 35.66
CA TYR A 122 8.19 -10.07 35.01
C TYR A 122 8.63 -9.03 36.05
N GLY A 123 7.76 -8.75 37.04
CA GLY A 123 8.05 -7.85 38.14
C GLY A 123 9.16 -8.34 39.08
N SER A 124 9.33 -9.65 39.30
CA SER A 124 10.46 -10.19 40.06
C SER A 124 11.76 -10.15 39.26
N LYS A 125 11.74 -10.42 37.95
CA LYS A 125 12.92 -10.26 37.09
C LYS A 125 13.42 -8.81 37.04
N LYS A 126 12.50 -7.83 37.01
CA LYS A 126 12.84 -6.40 36.99
C LYS A 126 13.38 -5.88 38.33
N ARG A 127 13.06 -6.56 39.44
CA ARG A 127 13.56 -6.26 40.79
C ARG A 127 14.84 -7.01 41.19
N GLY A 128 15.25 -8.01 40.40
CA GLY A 128 16.50 -8.76 40.59
C GLY A 128 17.70 -8.19 39.83
N ILE A 129 17.57 -6.97 39.30
CA ILE A 129 18.66 -6.18 38.71
C ILE A 129 18.76 -4.89 39.54
N GLU A 130 19.07 -5.03 40.82
CA GLU A 130 19.68 -4.01 41.69
C GLU A 130 20.65 -4.73 42.63
#